data_AF-A0A6G2DQ96-F1
#
_entry.id   AF-A0A6G2DQ96-F1
#
_cell.length_a   1.000
_cell.length_b   1.000
_cell.length_c   1.000
_cell.angle_alpha   90.00
_cell.angle_beta   90.00
_cell.angle_gamma   90.00
#
_symmetry.space_group_name_H-M   'P 1'
#
loop_
_entity.id
_entity.type
_entity.pdbx_description
1 polymer ?
#
loop_
_entity_poly.entity_id
_entity_poly.type
_entity_poly.pdbx_seq_one_letter_code
_entity_poly.pdbx_strand_id
1 'polypeptide(L)'
;GALRLEMCSCFHALEEDADTIPQLEVSGWEIEQAAAGNRNYTVLTVEKLARENPGAQLYLAIGSDMLLSFDGWHRWQDILRLAHLVV
;
A
#
# COMPACT_ATOMS: atom_id res chain seq x y z
N GLY A 1 6.76 -13.87 -5.09
CA GLY A 1 6.69 -12.39 -5.13
C GLY A 1 6.81 -11.91 -6.56
N ALA A 2 7.99 -12.11 -7.15
CA ALA A 2 8.36 -11.63 -8.48
C ALA A 2 7.29 -11.75 -9.58
N LEU A 3 6.74 -12.94 -9.84
CA LEU A 3 5.73 -13.10 -10.89
C LEU A 3 4.46 -12.27 -10.66
N ARG A 4 4.01 -12.12 -9.39
CA ARG A 4 2.83 -11.28 -9.10
C ARG A 4 3.14 -9.80 -9.31
N LEU A 5 4.35 -9.36 -8.99
CA LEU A 5 4.79 -8.00 -9.27
C LEU A 5 4.86 -7.73 -10.78
N GLU A 6 5.37 -8.68 -11.55
CA GLU A 6 5.40 -8.61 -13.02
C GLU A 6 3.98 -8.55 -13.62
N MET A 7 3.03 -9.32 -13.08
CA MET A 7 1.63 -9.21 -13.48
C MET A 7 1.06 -7.81 -13.20
N CYS A 8 1.42 -7.18 -12.07
CA CYS A 8 1.00 -5.82 -11.75
C CYS A 8 1.60 -4.78 -12.71
N SER A 9 2.67 -5.08 -13.45
CA SER A 9 3.19 -4.15 -14.46
C SER A 9 2.18 -3.85 -15.58
N CYS A 10 1.09 -4.62 -15.73
CA CYS A 10 0.01 -4.26 -16.65
C CYS A 10 -0.64 -2.91 -16.32
N PHE A 11 -0.54 -2.43 -15.07
CA PHE A 11 -1.09 -1.15 -14.64
C PHE A 11 -0.38 0.05 -15.27
N HIS A 12 0.86 -0.08 -15.75
CA HIS A 12 1.53 1.00 -16.50
C HIS A 12 0.76 1.40 -17.77
N ALA A 13 -0.07 0.50 -18.33
CA ALA A 13 -0.94 0.84 -19.45
C ALA A 13 -1.97 1.93 -19.11
N LEU A 14 -2.23 2.16 -17.82
CA LEU A 14 -3.13 3.22 -17.34
C LEU A 14 -2.43 4.58 -17.22
N GLU A 15 -1.10 4.63 -17.32
CA GLU A 15 -0.32 5.87 -17.28
C GLU A 15 -0.36 6.66 -18.59
N GLU A 16 -0.75 6.01 -19.71
CA GLU A 16 -0.79 6.62 -21.04
C GLU A 16 -1.89 7.70 -21.19
N ASP A 17 -2.87 7.72 -20.29
CA ASP A 17 -3.94 8.72 -20.24
C ASP A 17 -3.80 9.61 -18.99
N ALA A 18 -2.75 10.42 -18.98
CA ALA A 18 -2.31 11.25 -17.85
C ALA A 18 -3.36 12.28 -17.37
N ASP A 19 -4.38 12.57 -18.19
CA ASP A 19 -5.51 13.44 -17.83
C ASP A 19 -6.59 12.68 -17.03
N THR A 20 -6.58 11.34 -17.02
CA THR A 20 -7.65 10.50 -16.46
C THR A 20 -7.27 9.82 -15.14
N ILE A 21 -6.00 9.44 -14.93
CA ILE A 21 -5.51 8.86 -13.67
C ILE A 21 -4.21 9.55 -13.23
N PRO A 22 -4.20 10.32 -12.12
CA PRO A 22 -2.97 10.91 -11.63
C PRO A 22 -1.99 9.82 -11.15
N GLN A 23 -0.74 9.89 -11.64
CA GLN A 23 0.46 9.19 -11.16
C GLN A 23 0.20 7.85 -10.44
N LEU A 24 0.02 6.79 -11.22
CA LEU A 24 -0.04 5.42 -10.72
C LEU A 24 1.37 4.87 -10.51
N GLU A 25 1.61 4.12 -9.44
CA GLU A 25 2.89 3.44 -9.19
C GLU A 25 2.63 2.02 -8.68
N VAL A 26 3.45 1.07 -9.15
CA VAL A 26 3.51 -0.30 -8.61
C VAL A 26 4.77 -0.46 -7.77
N SER A 27 4.62 -0.66 -6.46
CA SER A 27 5.76 -0.81 -5.54
C SER A 27 6.12 -2.27 -5.26
N GLY A 28 7.40 -2.62 -5.41
CA GLY A 28 7.97 -3.92 -5.04
C GLY A 28 8.43 -4.04 -3.58
N TRP A 29 8.33 -2.97 -2.79
CA TRP A 29 8.99 -2.83 -1.50
C TRP A 29 8.69 -3.98 -0.51
N GLU A 30 7.43 -4.38 -0.38
CA GLU A 30 7.08 -5.49 0.52
C GLU A 30 7.75 -6.82 0.10
N ILE A 31 7.92 -7.06 -1.21
CA ILE A 31 8.58 -8.28 -1.70
C ILE A 31 10.07 -8.25 -1.34
N GLU A 32 10.72 -7.10 -1.45
CA GLU A 32 12.12 -6.91 -1.06
C GLU A 32 12.33 -7.11 0.45
N GLN A 33 11.43 -6.56 1.27
CA GLN A 33 11.45 -6.73 2.72
C GLN A 33 11.34 -8.21 3.11
N ALA A 34 10.42 -8.95 2.48
CA ALA A 34 10.28 -10.39 2.70
C ALA A 34 11.53 -11.16 2.26
N ALA A 35 12.15 -10.81 1.14
CA ALA A 35 13.40 -11.43 0.68
C ALA A 35 14.57 -11.16 1.63
N ALA A 36 14.59 -10.01 2.31
CA ALA A 36 15.53 -9.68 3.37
C ALA A 36 15.22 -10.35 4.73
N GLY A 37 14.15 -11.15 4.83
CA GLY A 37 13.74 -11.84 6.06
C GLY A 37 12.93 -10.99 7.04
N ASN A 38 12.48 -9.80 6.62
CA ASN A 38 11.64 -8.93 7.44
C ASN A 38 10.18 -9.36 7.38
N ARG A 39 9.42 -9.01 8.43
CA ARG A 39 7.96 -9.17 8.44
C ARG A 39 7.30 -8.06 7.65
N ASN A 40 6.26 -8.39 6.90
CA ASN A 40 5.38 -7.41 6.26
C ASN A 40 4.08 -7.29 7.04
N TYR A 41 3.93 -6.16 7.72
CA TYR A 41 2.67 -5.72 8.28
C TYR A 41 2.30 -4.40 7.61
N THR A 42 1.03 -4.20 7.28
CA THR A 42 0.52 -3.01 6.59
C THR A 42 0.97 -1.71 7.26
N VAL A 43 1.04 -1.67 8.60
CA VAL A 43 1.55 -0.52 9.35
C VAL A 43 2.96 -0.10 8.91
N LEU A 44 3.85 -1.04 8.59
CA LEU A 44 5.22 -0.75 8.14
C LEU A 44 5.23 -0.10 6.76
N THR A 45 4.34 -0.55 5.87
CA THR A 45 4.15 0.02 4.54
C THR A 45 3.61 1.44 4.62
N VAL A 46 2.60 1.68 5.47
CA VAL A 46 2.04 3.02 5.70
C VAL A 46 3.06 3.97 6.34
N GLU A 47 3.86 3.50 7.31
CA GLU A 47 4.96 4.28 7.90
C GLU A 47 6.04 4.66 6.86
N LYS A 48 6.39 3.74 5.96
CA LYS A 48 7.31 4.00 4.83
C LYS A 48 6.75 5.10 3.94
N LEU A 49 5.49 4.98 3.51
CA LEU A 49 4.85 5.96 2.63
C LEU A 49 4.70 7.33 3.30
N ALA A 50 4.35 7.38 4.58
CA ALA A 50 4.23 8.63 5.33
C ALA A 50 5.59 9.35 5.47
N ARG A 51 6.68 8.59 5.61
CA ARG A 51 8.05 9.14 5.69
C ARG A 51 8.51 9.70 4.36
N GLU A 52 8.19 9.03 3.27
CA GLU A 52 8.58 9.44 1.91
C GLU A 52 7.74 10.61 1.38
N ASN A 53 6.53 10.78 1.91
CA ASN A 53 5.62 11.84 1.49
C ASN A 53 5.22 12.72 2.69
N PRO A 54 6.15 13.51 3.28
CA PRO A 54 5.85 14.34 4.44
C PRO A 54 4.71 15.32 4.16
N GLY A 55 3.68 15.30 5.02
CA GLY A 55 2.52 16.18 4.90
C GLY A 55 1.43 15.69 3.95
N ALA A 56 1.63 14.57 3.25
CA ALA A 56 0.58 13.95 2.44
C ALA A 56 -0.53 13.35 3.33
N GLN A 57 -1.77 13.42 2.84
CA GLN A 57 -2.87 12.63 3.40
C GLN A 57 -2.86 11.25 2.74
N LEU A 58 -2.68 10.22 3.55
CA LEU A 58 -2.67 8.84 3.06
C LEU A 58 -4.06 8.24 3.14
N TYR A 59 -4.46 7.56 2.07
CA TYR A 59 -5.69 6.78 1.99
C TYR A 59 -5.31 5.32 1.74
N LEU A 60 -5.67 4.44 2.67
CA LEU A 60 -5.48 3.00 2.54
C LEU A 60 -6.81 2.38 2.10
N ALA A 61 -6.88 2.02 0.82
CA ALA A 61 -8.01 1.27 0.29
C ALA A 61 -7.93 -0.21 0.70
N ILE A 62 -9.00 -0.73 1.29
CA ILE A 62 -9.12 -2.13 1.70
C ILE A 62 -10.48 -2.70 1.27
N GLY A 63 -10.60 -4.02 1.18
CA GLY A 63 -11.89 -4.67 0.94
C GLY A 63 -12.81 -4.62 2.17
N SER A 64 -14.12 -4.67 1.95
CA SER A 64 -15.12 -4.72 3.03
C SER A 64 -14.99 -5.95 3.94
N ASP A 65 -14.52 -7.07 3.40
CA ASP A 65 -14.18 -8.29 4.13
C ASP A 65 -12.98 -8.09 5.07
N MET A 66 -11.98 -7.32 4.62
CA MET A 66 -10.81 -6.97 5.44
C MET A 66 -11.19 -6.12 6.65
N LEU A 67 -12.14 -5.20 6.49
CA LEU A 67 -12.62 -4.33 7.58
C LEU A 67 -13.12 -5.13 8.79
N LEU A 68 -13.79 -6.27 8.55
CA LEU A 68 -14.37 -7.12 9.61
C LEU A 68 -13.33 -7.70 10.59
N SER A 69 -12.04 -7.67 10.21
CA SER A 69 -10.93 -8.21 11.01
C SER A 69 -9.81 -7.19 11.22
N PHE A 70 -10.04 -5.93 10.85
CA PHE A 70 -9.01 -4.89 10.84
C PHE A 70 -8.43 -4.61 12.24
N ASP A 71 -9.25 -4.71 13.28
CA ASP A 71 -8.84 -4.57 14.68
C ASP A 71 -7.95 -5.72 15.19
N GLY A 72 -7.80 -6.78 14.40
CA GLY A 72 -6.81 -7.84 14.62
C GLY A 72 -5.45 -7.57 13.96
N TRP A 73 -5.31 -6.53 13.15
CA TRP A 73 -4.07 -6.26 12.44
C TRP A 73 -2.98 -5.76 13.36
N HIS A 74 -1.73 -6.07 13.02
CA HIS A 74 -0.58 -5.65 13.80
C HIS A 74 -0.51 -4.11 13.87
N ARG A 75 -0.66 -3.56 15.08
CA ARG A 75 -0.68 -2.10 15.36
C ARG A 75 -1.73 -1.35 14.53
N TRP A 76 -2.95 -1.91 14.38
CA TRP A 76 -4.02 -1.29 13.60
C TRP A 76 -4.38 0.15 14.00
N GLN A 77 -4.23 0.51 15.28
CA GLN A 77 -4.48 1.88 15.73
C GLN A 77 -3.48 2.87 15.14
N ASP A 78 -2.23 2.44 14.90
CA ASP A 78 -1.21 3.27 14.30
C ASP A 78 -1.52 3.52 12.82
N ILE A 79 -2.11 2.53 12.13
CA ILE A 79 -2.61 2.68 10.76
C ILE A 79 -3.65 3.80 10.71
N LEU A 80 -4.61 3.83 11.64
CA LEU A 80 -5.63 4.88 11.70
C LEU A 80 -5.09 6.28 12.07
N ARG A 81 -3.92 6.37 12.69
CA ARG A 81 -3.25 7.65 12.93
C ARG A 81 -2.52 8.16 11.70
N LEU A 82 -2.05 7.26 10.85
CA LEU A 82 -1.21 7.57 9.70
C LEU A 82 -2.01 7.69 8.39
N ALA A 83 -3.15 7.02 8.28
CA ALA A 83 -3.96 6.98 7.06
C ALA A 83 -5.46 6.90 7.33
N HIS A 84 -6.26 7.41 6.39
CA HIS A 84 -7.69 7.18 6.32
C HIS A 84 -7.97 5.83 5.65
N LEU A 85 -8.91 5.04 6.20
CA LEU A 85 -9.38 3.83 5.53
C LEU A 85 -10.47 4.17 4.51
N VAL A 86 -10.37 3.57 3.33
CA VAL A 86 -11.40 3.61 2.28
C VAL A 86 -11.84 2.18 2.01
N VAL A 87 -13.15 1.92 2.02
CA VAL A 87 -13.78 0.60 1.95
C VAL A 87 -14.82 0.54 0.86
#